data_AF-A0A1W9IVT9-F1
#
_entry.id   AF-A0A1W9IVT9-F1
#
_cell.length_a   1.000
_cell.length_b   1.000
_cell.length_c   1.000
_cell.angle_alpha   90.00
_cell.angle_beta   90.00
_cell.angle_gamma   90.00
#
_symmetry.space_group_name_H-M   'P 1'
#
loop_
_entity.id
_entity.type
_entity.pdbx_description
1 polymer ?
#
loop_
_entity_poly.entity_id
_entity_poly.type
_entity_poly.pdbx_seq_one_letter_code
_entity_poly.pdbx_strand_id
1 'polypeptide(L)' 'MGMERTGDREHMGLEKTLGDLLRARRAVTLDDIAGVLGGDCFAQIFLTIDRWSRAGIVRLVRDVTGYRVEVIN' A
#
# COMPACT_ATOMS: atom_id res chain seq x y z
N MET A 1 1.45 32.28 5.43
CA MET A 1 1.15 31.61 4.15
C MET A 1 1.70 30.20 4.27
N GLY A 2 0.82 29.24 4.62
CA GLY A 2 1.23 27.90 5.00
C GLY A 2 1.69 27.11 3.78
N MET A 3 2.91 26.59 3.82
CA MET A 3 3.33 25.52 2.91
C MET A 3 2.56 24.27 3.30
N GLU A 4 1.35 24.13 2.78
CA GLU A 4 0.58 22.89 2.85
C GLU A 4 1.31 21.85 2.00
N ARG A 5 2.20 21.13 2.68
CA ARG A 5 2.85 19.86 2.35
C ARG A 5 2.24 19.15 1.14
N THR A 6 2.82 19.33 -0.05
CA THR A 6 2.49 18.53 -1.25
C THR A 6 2.56 17.03 -0.96
N GLY A 7 3.54 16.62 -0.15
CA GLY A 7 3.69 15.22 0.26
C GLY A 7 2.54 14.65 1.12
N ASP A 8 1.73 15.48 1.79
CA ASP A 8 0.59 15.02 2.60
C ASP A 8 -0.58 14.60 1.70
N ARG A 9 -0.81 15.33 0.60
CA ARG A 9 -1.83 14.99 -0.41
C ARG A 9 -1.46 13.75 -1.21
N GLU A 10 -0.20 13.61 -1.57
CA GLU A 10 0.31 12.43 -2.28
C GLU A 10 0.23 11.18 -1.38
N HIS A 11 0.54 11.32 -0.09
CA HIS A 11 0.40 10.24 0.89
C HIS A 11 -1.06 9.80 1.08
N MET A 12 -1.99 10.75 1.22
CA MET A 12 -3.43 10.43 1.30
C MET A 12 -3.95 9.73 0.02
N GLY A 13 -3.46 10.14 -1.16
CA GLY A 13 -3.83 9.50 -2.44
C GLY A 13 -3.36 8.05 -2.53
N LEU A 14 -2.14 7.78 -2.08
CA LEU A 14 -1.55 6.43 -2.06
C LEU A 14 -2.29 5.51 -1.10
N GLU A 15 -2.50 5.94 0.15
CA GLU A 15 -3.20 5.12 1.16
C GLU A 15 -4.62 4.78 0.73
N LYS A 16 -5.35 5.76 0.17
CA LYS A 16 -6.69 5.55 -0.34
C LYS A 16 -6.70 4.54 -1.47
N THR A 17 -5.83 4.70 -2.46
CA THR A 17 -5.76 3.82 -3.62
C THR A 17 -5.36 2.39 -3.22
N LEU A 18 -4.38 2.25 -2.31
CA LEU A 18 -3.99 0.95 -1.76
C LEU A 18 -5.14 0.30 -0.99
N GLY A 19 -5.87 1.08 -0.20
CA GLY A 19 -7.05 0.62 0.53
C GLY A 19 -8.18 0.17 -0.39
N ASP A 20 -8.49 0.94 -1.44
CA ASP A 20 -9.48 0.59 -2.45
C ASP A 20 -9.11 -0.69 -3.20
N LEU A 21 -7.82 -0.86 -3.55
CA LEU A 21 -7.29 -2.05 -4.21
C LEU A 21 -7.44 -3.30 -3.33
N LEU A 22 -7.06 -3.22 -2.05
CA LEU A 22 -7.19 -4.31 -1.08
C LEU A 22 -8.66 -4.62 -0.72
N ARG A 23 -9.54 -3.62 -0.80
CA ARG A 23 -10.99 -3.81 -0.63
C ARG A 23 -11.61 -4.54 -1.82
N ALA A 24 -11.18 -4.20 -3.04
CA ALA A 24 -11.63 -4.85 -4.26
C ALA A 24 -11.06 -6.29 -4.38
N ARG A 25 -9.83 -6.50 -3.93
CA ARG A 25 -9.12 -7.77 -3.96
C ARG A 25 -8.51 -8.04 -2.59
N ARG A 26 -9.07 -9.01 -1.85
CA ARG A 26 -8.60 -9.37 -0.49
C ARG A 26 -7.13 -9.78 -0.42
N ALA A 27 -6.50 -10.08 -1.57
CA ALA A 27 -5.10 -10.40 -1.70
C ALA A 27 -4.54 -9.83 -3.02
N VAL A 28 -3.40 -9.14 -2.94
CA VAL A 28 -2.72 -8.47 -4.08
C VAL A 28 -1.22 -8.57 -3.93
N THR A 29 -0.49 -8.73 -5.04
CA THR A 29 0.97 -8.78 -5.01
C THR A 29 1.57 -7.38 -4.91
N LEU A 30 2.80 -7.27 -4.40
CA LEU A 30 3.52 -5.99 -4.41
C LEU A 30 3.74 -5.45 -5.83
N ASP A 31 3.89 -6.34 -6.81
CA ASP A 31 4.05 -5.97 -8.22
C ASP A 31 2.76 -5.36 -8.80
N ASP A 32 1.59 -5.98 -8.53
CA ASP A 32 0.29 -5.40 -8.89
C ASP A 32 0.10 -4.01 -8.28
N ILE A 33 0.47 -3.84 -7.01
CA ILE A 33 0.36 -2.58 -6.30
C ILE A 33 1.27 -1.51 -6.93
N ALA A 34 2.52 -1.87 -7.24
CA ALA A 34 3.48 -0.98 -7.89
C ALA A 34 3.05 -0.62 -9.32
N GLY A 35 2.47 -1.57 -10.07
CA GLY A 35 1.93 -1.33 -11.40
C GLY A 35 0.76 -0.35 -11.43
N VAL A 36 -0.05 -0.32 -10.36
CA VAL A 36 -1.19 0.62 -10.24
C VAL A 36 -0.75 2.00 -9.74
N LEU A 37 0.18 2.06 -8.80
CA LEU A 37 0.58 3.30 -8.13
C LEU A 37 1.75 4.04 -8.81
N GLY A 38 2.42 3.40 -9.77
CA GLY A 38 3.64 3.92 -10.38
C GLY A 38 4.87 3.58 -9.53
N GLY A 39 5.94 3.13 -10.19
CA GLY A 39 7.12 2.53 -9.54
C GLY A 39 7.87 3.47 -8.58
N ASP A 40 7.72 4.79 -8.73
CA ASP A 40 8.41 5.80 -7.91
C ASP A 40 7.92 5.83 -6.45
N CYS A 41 6.77 5.24 -6.15
CA CYS A 41 6.18 5.20 -4.81
C CYS A 41 6.55 3.96 -3.98
N PHE A 42 7.47 3.09 -4.46
CA PHE A 42 7.71 1.77 -3.85
C PHE A 42 8.04 1.82 -2.35
N ALA A 43 8.87 2.77 -1.93
CA ALA A 43 9.22 2.94 -0.52
C ALA A 43 8.00 3.35 0.33
N GLN A 44 7.13 4.23 -0.18
CA GLN A 44 5.94 4.69 0.53
C GLN A 44 4.90 3.57 0.62
N ILE A 45 4.73 2.78 -0.44
CA ILE A 45 3.89 1.59 -0.47
C ILE A 45 4.33 0.62 0.64
N PHE A 46 5.64 0.33 0.71
CA PHE A 46 6.18 -0.59 1.70
C PHE A 46 6.00 -0.07 3.14
N LEU A 47 6.26 1.21 3.39
CA LEU A 47 6.06 1.83 4.70
C LEU A 47 4.59 1.79 5.13
N THR A 48 3.66 2.06 4.22
CA THR A 48 2.22 1.97 4.50
C THR A 48 1.79 0.55 4.84
N ILE A 49 2.26 -0.45 4.07
CA ILE A 49 1.96 -1.86 4.31
C ILE A 49 2.56 -2.34 5.65
N ASP A 50 3.83 -1.99 5.95
CA ASP A 50 4.46 -2.31 7.24
C ASP A 50 3.64 -1.72 8.40
N ARG A 51 3.24 -0.45 8.29
CA ARG A 51 2.41 0.21 9.30
C ARG A 51 1.06 -0.49 9.49
N TRP A 52 0.37 -0.83 8.40
CA TRP A 52 -0.91 -1.55 8.47
C TRP A 52 -0.74 -2.98 8.98
N SER A 53 0.39 -3.62 8.70
CA SER A 53 0.69 -4.95 9.20
C SER A 53 0.93 -4.96 10.71
N ARG A 54 1.69 -4.00 11.22
CA ARG A 54 1.86 -3.78 12.67
C ARG A 54 0.54 -3.44 13.37
N ALA A 55 -0.38 -2.77 12.67
CA ALA A 55 -1.72 -2.47 13.16
C ALA A 55 -2.69 -3.66 13.08
N GLY A 56 -2.28 -4.80 12.51
CA GLY A 56 -3.12 -5.99 12.37
C GLY A 56 -4.20 -5.89 11.29
N ILE A 57 -4.07 -4.94 10.36
CA ILE A 57 -5.04 -4.72 9.26
C ILE A 57 -4.71 -5.62 8.06
N VAL A 58 -3.41 -5.81 7.79
CA VAL A 58 -2.93 -6.65 6.69
C VAL A 58 -1.83 -7.60 7.13
N ARG A 59 -1.60 -8.66 6.37
CA ARG A 59 -0.44 -9.54 6.49
C ARG A 59 0.34 -9.60 5.19
N LEU A 60 1.66 -9.65 5.32
CA LEU A 60 2.58 -9.98 4.23
C LEU A 60 2.78 -11.50 4.21
N VAL A 61 2.39 -12.13 3.10
CA VAL A 61 2.59 -13.56 2.85
C VAL A 61 3.61 -13.71 1.74
N ARG A 62 4.62 -14.55 1.97
CA ARG A 62 5.59 -14.89 0.93
C ARG A 62 4.92 -15.79 -0.13
N ASP A 63 5.05 -15.42 -1.38
CA ASP A 63 4.56 -16.15 -2.55
C ASP A 63 5.74 -16.54 -3.47
N VAL A 64 5.49 -17.38 -4.47
CA VAL A 64 6.52 -17.84 -5.41
C VAL A 64 7.10 -16.68 -6.22
N THR A 65 6.28 -15.67 -6.51
CA THR A 65 6.67 -14.48 -7.28
C THR A 65 7.16 -13.32 -6.41
N GLY A 66 7.14 -13.44 -5.08
CA GLY A 66 7.59 -12.39 -4.17
C GLY A 66 6.76 -12.32 -2.88
N TYR A 67 6.10 -11.19 -2.66
CA TYR A 67 5.25 -10.96 -1.49
C TYR A 67 3.84 -10.56 -1.92
N ARG A 68 2.86 -11.13 -1.22
CA ARG A 68 1.44 -10.82 -1.32
C ARG A 68 0.98 -10.13 -0.05
N VAL A 69 0.17 -9.09 -0.22
CA VAL A 69 -0.49 -8.38 0.87
C VAL A 69 -1.92 -8.90 0.96
N GLU A 70 -2.34 -9.32 2.15
CA GLU A 70 -3.68 -9.83 2.40
C GLU A 70 -4.34 -9.08 3.55
N VAL A 71 -5.64 -8.80 3.44
CA VAL A 71 -6.39 -8.18 4.54
C VAL A 71 -6.67 -9.21 5.63
N ILE A 72 -6.33 -8.87 6.88
CA ILE A 72 -6.69 -9.64 8.07
C ILE A 72 -8.12 -9.24 8.44
N ASN A 73 -9.00 -10.22 8.49
CA ASN A 73 -10.44 -10.02 8.70
C ASN A 73 -10.82 -10.10 10.17
#